data_AF-K2FAV9-F1
#
_entry.id   AF-K2FAV9-F1
#
_cell.length_a   1.000
_cell.length_b   1.000
_cell.length_c   1.000
_cell.angle_alpha   90.00
_cell.angle_beta   90.00
_cell.angle_gamma   90.00
#
_symmetry.space_group_name_H-M   'P 1'
#
loop_
_entity.id
_entity.type
_entity.pdbx_description
1 polymer ?
#
loop_
_entity_poly.entity_id
_entity_poly.type
_entity_poly.pdbx_seq_one_letter_code
_entity_poly.pdbx_strand_id
1 'polypeptide(L)'
;MENISPLIKYFIEQGVPLDTVILLLILPIVVTLIAFFRQVIGIKAFGIYTPAIVTFAFLAVPQLRYGVLIFIVVILVGMLMRFALKGLRILYLPRVAITLSIIAFSILIMLSLGGSMQRTGLAAVSIFPILIMITIVEKFVAAQIEKGNKAAMILAIETLVISLFGYYLASWPLLIKGIVAFPWLILITIPINIFLGKWDGLRLNEYIRFKEVLKNLK
;
A
#
# COMPACT_ATOMS: atom_id res chain seq x y z
N MET A 1 31.20 8.31 3.13
CA MET A 1 30.44 7.40 4.00
C MET A 1 29.89 8.27 5.13
N GLU A 2 28.65 8.74 4.96
CA GLU A 2 27.97 9.64 5.90
C GLU A 2 27.86 9.01 7.30
N ASN A 3 27.66 9.85 8.32
CA ASN A 3 27.54 9.47 9.74
C ASN A 3 26.46 8.39 9.97
N ILE A 4 26.81 7.11 9.81
CA ILE A 4 25.95 5.99 10.22
C ILE A 4 25.97 5.92 11.74
N SER A 5 24.78 5.90 12.34
CA SER A 5 24.61 5.74 13.78
C SER A 5 25.33 4.49 14.29
N PRO A 6 25.98 4.52 15.48
CA PRO A 6 26.60 3.34 16.09
C PRO A 6 25.65 2.14 16.19
N LEU A 7 24.36 2.41 16.41
CA LEU A 7 23.32 1.37 16.49
C LEU A 7 23.14 0.63 15.15
N ILE A 8 23.11 1.36 14.05
CA ILE A 8 22.98 0.73 12.71
C ILE A 8 24.25 0.00 12.34
N LYS A 9 25.43 0.56 12.66
CA LYS A 9 26.71 -0.13 12.46
C LYS A 9 26.74 -1.47 13.17
N TYR A 10 26.27 -1.52 14.41
CA TYR A 10 26.15 -2.77 15.17
C TYR A 10 25.30 -3.81 14.43
N PHE A 11 24.13 -3.44 13.89
CA PHE A 11 23.30 -4.38 13.13
C PHE A 11 23.98 -4.88 11.84
N ILE A 12 24.69 -4.01 11.14
CA ILE A 12 25.44 -4.39 9.93
C ILE A 12 26.58 -5.36 10.28
N GLU A 13 27.30 -5.10 11.38
CA GLU A 13 28.38 -5.98 11.87
C GLU A 13 27.87 -7.36 12.28
N GLN A 14 26.60 -7.46 12.72
CA GLN A 14 25.93 -8.74 12.98
C GLN A 14 25.40 -9.43 11.70
N GLY A 15 25.70 -8.90 10.51
CA GLY A 15 25.33 -9.50 9.23
C GLY A 15 23.93 -9.13 8.72
N VAL A 16 23.23 -8.18 9.35
CA VAL A 16 21.94 -7.71 8.87
C VAL A 16 22.14 -6.76 7.67
N PRO A 17 21.50 -7.00 6.51
CA PRO A 17 21.60 -6.09 5.37
C PRO A 17 21.11 -4.69 5.72
N LEU A 18 21.83 -3.66 5.29
CA LEU A 18 21.47 -2.25 5.53
C LEU A 18 20.05 -1.93 5.05
N ASP A 19 19.67 -2.44 3.88
CA ASP A 19 18.33 -2.23 3.32
C ASP A 19 17.24 -2.77 4.23
N THR A 20 17.45 -3.95 4.84
CA THR A 20 16.53 -4.53 5.81
C THR A 20 16.38 -3.63 7.03
N VAL A 21 17.48 -3.12 7.57
CA VAL A 21 17.46 -2.19 8.71
C VAL A 21 16.68 -0.93 8.33
N ILE A 22 16.99 -0.31 7.19
CA ILE A 22 16.31 0.90 6.73
C ILE A 22 14.81 0.66 6.54
N LEU A 23 14.40 -0.42 5.89
CA LEU A 23 12.98 -0.74 5.66
C LEU A 23 12.22 -0.95 6.97
N LEU A 24 12.82 -1.65 7.94
CA LEU A 24 12.22 -1.84 9.27
C LEU A 24 12.06 -0.51 10.02
N LEU A 25 13.06 0.37 9.91
CA LEU A 25 13.03 1.68 10.56
C LEU A 25 12.06 2.67 9.88
N ILE A 26 11.82 2.52 8.58
CA ILE A 26 10.85 3.33 7.83
C ILE A 26 9.41 2.89 8.09
N LEU A 27 9.17 1.62 8.43
CA LEU A 27 7.82 1.07 8.60
C LEU A 27 6.95 1.87 9.58
N PRO A 28 7.39 2.23 10.79
CA PRO A 28 6.57 3.03 11.71
C PRO A 28 6.22 4.41 11.14
N ILE A 29 7.11 5.01 10.34
CA ILE A 29 6.88 6.31 9.71
C ILE A 29 5.82 6.18 8.61
N VAL A 30 5.91 5.16 7.76
CA VAL A 30 4.91 4.87 6.73
C VAL A 30 3.54 4.58 7.35
N VAL A 31 3.48 3.78 8.42
CA VAL A 31 2.23 3.48 9.12
C VAL A 31 1.62 4.74 9.76
N THR A 32 2.44 5.62 10.31
CA THR A 32 2.01 6.91 10.86
C THR A 32 1.44 7.83 9.78
N LEU A 33 2.09 7.87 8.60
CA LEU A 33 1.57 8.59 7.45
C LEU A 33 0.17 8.07 7.06
N ILE A 34 0.00 6.75 6.99
CA ILE A 34 -1.28 6.12 6.67
C ILE A 34 -2.35 6.48 7.72
N ALA A 35 -1.98 6.45 9.01
CA ALA A 35 -2.87 6.86 10.09
C ALA A 35 -3.29 8.34 9.95
N PHE A 36 -2.36 9.22 9.59
CA PHE A 36 -2.63 10.63 9.31
C PHE A 36 -3.61 10.80 8.15
N PHE A 37 -3.39 10.14 7.00
CA PHE A 37 -4.33 10.19 5.87
C PHE A 37 -5.74 9.71 6.25
N ARG A 38 -5.82 8.68 7.10
CA ARG A 38 -7.10 8.13 7.54
C ARG A 38 -7.82 9.04 8.52
N GLN A 39 -7.11 9.61 9.49
CA GLN A 39 -7.72 10.36 10.59
C GLN A 39 -7.93 11.84 10.26
N VAL A 40 -6.96 12.47 9.58
CA VAL A 40 -7.01 13.91 9.29
C VAL A 40 -7.69 14.17 7.94
N ILE A 41 -7.30 13.43 6.90
CA ILE A 41 -7.87 13.64 5.56
C ILE A 41 -9.21 12.91 5.42
N GLY A 42 -9.32 11.71 5.99
CA GLY A 42 -10.55 10.90 5.94
C GLY A 42 -10.61 9.96 4.74
N ILE A 43 -9.45 9.57 4.19
CA ILE A 43 -9.35 8.59 3.10
C ILE A 43 -9.64 7.19 3.65
N LYS A 44 -10.49 6.42 2.97
CA LYS A 44 -10.93 5.09 3.41
C LYS A 44 -10.19 3.97 2.65
N ALA A 45 -8.89 3.80 2.88
CA ALA A 45 -8.16 2.64 2.32
C ALA A 45 -8.58 1.29 2.95
N PHE A 46 -8.06 0.18 2.41
CA PHE A 46 -8.22 -1.19 2.94
C PHE A 46 -7.52 -1.42 4.29
N GLY A 47 -7.98 -0.73 5.33
CA GLY A 47 -7.32 -0.67 6.62
C GLY A 47 -5.95 0.02 6.54
N ILE A 48 -5.16 -0.10 7.60
CA ILE A 48 -3.82 0.51 7.67
C ILE A 48 -2.77 -0.43 7.06
N TYR A 49 -2.95 -1.74 7.27
CA TYR A 49 -2.00 -2.77 6.83
C TYR A 49 -1.84 -2.81 5.31
N THR A 50 -2.93 -2.84 4.54
CA THR A 50 -2.87 -3.03 3.09
C THR A 50 -2.06 -1.93 2.37
N PRO A 51 -2.34 -0.63 2.55
CA PRO A 51 -1.51 0.39 1.92
C PRO A 51 -0.04 0.37 2.40
N ALA A 52 0.22 -0.08 3.63
CA ALA A 52 1.60 -0.24 4.12
C ALA A 52 2.34 -1.33 3.34
N ILE A 53 1.80 -2.55 3.21
CA ILE A 53 2.51 -3.60 2.46
C ILE A 53 2.60 -3.25 0.97
N VAL A 54 1.59 -2.58 0.39
CA VAL A 54 1.67 -2.12 -1.01
C VAL A 54 2.82 -1.12 -1.18
N THR A 55 3.01 -0.22 -0.23
CA THR A 55 4.15 0.70 -0.20
C THR A 55 5.46 -0.08 -0.28
N PHE A 56 5.62 -1.09 0.58
CA PHE A 56 6.82 -1.93 0.60
C PHE A 56 6.97 -2.80 -0.65
N ALA A 57 5.87 -3.29 -1.23
CA ALA A 57 5.89 -3.98 -2.51
C ALA A 57 6.37 -3.05 -3.63
N PHE A 58 5.96 -1.78 -3.64
CA PHE A 58 6.44 -0.79 -4.61
C PHE A 58 7.94 -0.48 -4.43
N LEU A 59 8.45 -0.43 -3.20
CA LEU A 59 9.87 -0.26 -2.93
C LEU A 59 10.72 -1.44 -3.41
N ALA A 60 10.17 -2.66 -3.34
CA ALA A 60 10.84 -3.87 -3.77
C ALA A 60 10.75 -4.14 -5.29
N VAL A 61 9.99 -3.32 -6.04
CA VAL A 61 9.91 -3.41 -7.50
C VAL A 61 10.96 -2.48 -8.13
N PRO A 62 11.70 -2.90 -9.18
CA PRO A 62 12.80 -2.10 -9.74
C PRO A 62 12.38 -0.71 -10.25
N GLN A 63 11.14 -0.57 -10.72
CA GLN A 63 10.56 0.73 -11.08
C GLN A 63 9.10 0.81 -10.62
N LEU A 64 8.75 1.93 -9.97
CA LEU A 64 7.39 2.18 -9.46
C LEU A 64 6.29 1.94 -10.51
N ARG A 65 6.54 2.33 -11.77
CA ARG A 65 5.59 2.14 -12.88
C ARG A 65 5.13 0.69 -13.03
N TYR A 66 6.01 -0.29 -12.81
CA TYR A 66 5.67 -1.70 -12.92
C TYR A 66 4.86 -2.17 -11.72
N GLY A 67 5.17 -1.68 -10.52
CA GLY A 67 4.38 -1.97 -9.32
C GLY A 67 2.95 -1.44 -9.44
N VAL A 68 2.80 -0.19 -9.90
CA VAL A 68 1.50 0.42 -10.18
C VAL A 68 0.75 -0.35 -11.27
N LEU A 69 1.43 -0.76 -12.35
CA LEU A 69 0.83 -1.56 -13.42
C LEU A 69 0.30 -2.90 -12.89
N ILE A 70 1.11 -3.65 -12.12
CA ILE A 70 0.70 -4.92 -11.52
C ILE A 70 -0.52 -4.70 -10.63
N PHE A 71 -0.49 -3.69 -9.76
CA PHE A 71 -1.62 -3.36 -8.89
C PHE A 71 -2.90 -3.10 -9.70
N ILE A 72 -2.83 -2.30 -10.77
CA ILE A 72 -3.98 -2.01 -11.63
C ILE A 72 -4.51 -3.28 -12.28
N VAL A 73 -3.63 -4.12 -12.85
CA VAL A 73 -4.02 -5.39 -13.48
C VAL A 73 -4.71 -6.31 -12.48
N VAL A 74 -4.16 -6.45 -11.27
CA VAL A 74 -4.73 -7.26 -10.20
C VAL A 74 -6.16 -6.80 -9.85
N ILE A 75 -6.38 -5.49 -9.68
CA ILE A 75 -7.71 -4.93 -9.38
C ILE A 75 -8.68 -5.10 -10.56
N LEU A 76 -8.23 -4.88 -11.79
CA LEU A 76 -9.05 -5.03 -12.99
C LEU A 76 -9.50 -6.48 -13.18
N VAL A 77 -8.58 -7.44 -13.09
CA VAL A 77 -8.90 -8.87 -13.21
C VAL A 77 -9.81 -9.29 -12.06
N GLY A 78 -9.55 -8.88 -10.82
CA GLY A 78 -10.45 -9.12 -9.68
C GLY A 78 -11.86 -8.60 -9.94
N MET A 79 -11.98 -7.42 -10.57
CA MET A 79 -13.27 -6.85 -10.95
C MET A 79 -13.99 -7.67 -12.03
N LEU A 80 -13.28 -8.08 -13.08
CA LEU A 80 -13.82 -8.94 -14.14
C LEU A 80 -14.28 -10.28 -13.57
N MET A 81 -13.51 -10.87 -12.66
CA MET A 81 -13.83 -12.15 -12.06
C MET A 81 -15.12 -12.13 -11.25
N ARG A 82 -15.43 -11.00 -10.60
CA ARG A 82 -16.74 -10.85 -9.94
C ARG A 82 -17.89 -10.99 -10.94
N PHE A 83 -17.79 -10.38 -12.12
CA PHE A 83 -18.84 -10.47 -13.14
C PHE A 83 -18.94 -11.89 -13.68
N ALA A 84 -17.81 -12.54 -13.97
CA ALA A 84 -17.76 -13.92 -14.44
C ALA A 84 -18.34 -14.92 -13.42
N LEU A 85 -18.05 -14.74 -12.13
CA LEU A 85 -18.47 -15.67 -11.08
C LEU A 85 -19.84 -15.34 -10.46
N LYS A 86 -20.45 -14.20 -10.81
CA LYS A 86 -21.75 -13.76 -10.23
C LYS A 86 -22.86 -14.78 -10.47
N GLY A 87 -22.90 -15.42 -11.64
CA GLY A 87 -23.93 -16.38 -12.02
C GLY A 87 -23.83 -17.73 -11.31
N LEU A 88 -22.63 -18.10 -10.84
CA LEU A 88 -22.32 -19.45 -10.38
C LEU A 88 -22.73 -19.72 -8.91
N ARG A 89 -23.26 -18.70 -8.19
CA ARG A 89 -23.70 -18.80 -6.77
C ARG A 89 -22.71 -19.52 -5.83
N ILE A 90 -21.41 -19.34 -6.08
CA ILE A 90 -20.33 -19.98 -5.31
C ILE A 90 -20.16 -19.30 -3.95
N LEU A 91 -19.80 -20.08 -2.92
CA LEU A 91 -19.37 -19.59 -1.61
C LEU A 91 -18.19 -18.62 -1.72
N TYR A 92 -17.99 -17.81 -0.68
CA TYR A 92 -16.92 -16.80 -0.64
C TYR A 92 -15.52 -17.40 -0.81
N LEU A 93 -15.17 -18.43 -0.03
CA LEU A 93 -13.80 -18.96 0.00
C LEU A 93 -13.38 -19.57 -1.36
N PRO A 94 -14.19 -20.43 -2.02
CA PRO A 94 -13.84 -20.92 -3.36
C PRO A 94 -13.84 -19.81 -4.42
N ARG A 95 -14.70 -18.78 -4.28
CA ARG A 95 -14.69 -17.63 -5.18
C ARG A 95 -13.37 -16.86 -5.10
N VAL A 96 -12.87 -16.61 -3.90
CA VAL A 96 -11.57 -15.97 -3.69
C VAL A 96 -10.46 -16.83 -4.28
N ALA A 97 -10.45 -18.14 -4.00
CA ALA A 97 -9.44 -19.06 -4.55
C ALA A 97 -9.39 -19.04 -6.08
N ILE A 98 -10.55 -19.14 -6.76
CA ILE A 98 -10.62 -19.07 -8.23
C ILE A 98 -10.10 -17.71 -8.74
N THR A 99 -10.47 -16.63 -8.06
CA THR A 99 -10.04 -15.27 -8.43
C THR A 99 -8.53 -15.13 -8.31
N LEU A 100 -7.92 -15.61 -7.22
CA LEU A 100 -6.48 -15.59 -7.01
C LEU A 100 -5.74 -16.42 -8.07
N SER A 101 -6.23 -17.61 -8.41
CA SER A 101 -5.65 -18.46 -9.45
C SER A 101 -5.64 -17.78 -10.82
N ILE A 102 -6.74 -17.12 -11.19
CA ILE A 102 -6.84 -16.43 -12.49
C ILE A 102 -5.94 -15.20 -12.52
N ILE A 103 -5.80 -14.48 -11.41
CA ILE A 103 -4.88 -13.36 -11.30
C ILE A 103 -3.43 -13.82 -11.40
N ALA A 104 -3.06 -14.91 -10.73
CA ALA A 104 -1.72 -15.49 -10.86
C ALA A 104 -1.40 -15.85 -12.32
N PHE A 105 -2.33 -16.48 -13.02
CA PHE A 105 -2.19 -16.78 -14.45
C PHE A 105 -2.11 -15.51 -15.32
N SER A 106 -2.92 -14.50 -15.01
CA SER A 106 -2.91 -13.21 -15.71
C SER A 106 -1.57 -12.49 -15.55
N ILE A 107 -1.00 -12.51 -14.35
CA ILE A 107 0.32 -11.94 -14.10
C ILE A 107 1.41 -12.74 -14.82
N LEU A 108 1.33 -14.07 -14.84
CA LEU A 108 2.27 -14.90 -15.60
C LEU A 108 2.28 -14.50 -17.09
N ILE A 109 1.10 -14.36 -17.70
CA ILE A 109 0.96 -13.88 -19.08
C ILE A 109 1.58 -12.48 -19.22
N MET A 110 1.26 -11.55 -18.31
CA MET A 110 1.78 -10.19 -18.34
C MET A 110 3.32 -10.14 -18.26
N LEU A 111 3.93 -10.96 -17.40
CA LEU A 111 5.39 -11.08 -17.27
C LEU A 111 6.02 -11.69 -18.52
N SER A 112 5.39 -12.73 -19.10
CA SER A 112 5.84 -13.35 -20.35
C SER A 112 5.84 -12.35 -21.51
N LEU A 113 4.75 -11.58 -21.65
CA LEU A 113 4.66 -10.50 -22.64
C LEU A 113 5.68 -9.38 -22.36
N GLY A 114 5.90 -9.05 -21.08
CA GLY A 114 6.95 -8.09 -20.69
C GLY A 114 8.35 -8.54 -21.13
N GLY A 115 8.65 -9.83 -20.95
CA GLY A 115 9.91 -10.43 -21.39
C GLY A 115 10.07 -10.41 -22.91
N SER A 116 9.04 -10.76 -23.67
CA SER A 116 9.10 -10.78 -25.15
C SER A 116 9.27 -9.39 -25.76
N MET A 117 8.71 -8.35 -25.14
CA MET A 117 8.86 -6.95 -25.55
C MET A 117 10.18 -6.31 -25.08
N GLN A 118 11.15 -7.09 -24.61
CA GLN A 118 12.43 -6.63 -24.05
C GLN A 118 12.27 -5.62 -22.89
N ARG A 119 11.12 -5.61 -22.20
CA ARG A 119 10.90 -4.84 -20.98
C ARG A 119 11.49 -5.59 -19.80
N THR A 120 12.82 -5.71 -19.77
CA THR A 120 13.58 -6.50 -18.78
C THR A 120 13.22 -6.16 -17.33
N GLY A 121 12.92 -4.89 -17.04
CA GLY A 121 12.53 -4.47 -15.69
C GLY A 121 11.15 -4.98 -15.23
N LEU A 122 10.24 -5.35 -16.13
CA LEU A 122 8.95 -5.97 -15.77
C LEU A 122 9.14 -7.48 -15.51
N ALA A 123 9.98 -8.15 -16.31
CA ALA A 123 10.28 -9.56 -16.15
C ALA A 123 11.17 -9.85 -14.92
N ALA A 124 11.99 -8.88 -14.50
CA ALA A 124 12.89 -8.98 -13.35
C ALA A 124 12.20 -8.70 -11.99
N VAL A 125 10.89 -8.47 -11.97
CA VAL A 125 10.17 -8.23 -10.72
C VAL A 125 10.16 -9.49 -9.87
N SER A 126 10.58 -9.38 -8.62
CA SER A 126 10.57 -10.50 -7.67
C SER A 126 9.14 -11.00 -7.40
N ILE A 127 9.01 -12.29 -7.07
CA ILE A 127 7.71 -12.90 -6.78
C ILE A 127 7.03 -12.33 -5.53
N PHE A 128 7.80 -11.86 -4.53
CA PHE A 128 7.26 -11.39 -3.26
C PHE A 128 6.35 -10.15 -3.39
N PRO A 129 6.77 -9.04 -4.04
CA PRO A 129 5.86 -7.92 -4.34
C PRO A 129 4.59 -8.32 -5.08
N ILE A 130 4.70 -9.28 -5.99
CA ILE A 130 3.57 -9.77 -6.78
C ILE A 130 2.58 -10.50 -5.88
N LEU A 131 3.05 -11.43 -5.03
CA LEU A 131 2.21 -12.14 -4.08
C LEU A 131 1.51 -11.18 -3.13
N ILE A 132 2.21 -10.17 -2.62
CA ILE A 132 1.61 -9.11 -1.79
C ILE A 132 0.45 -8.45 -2.54
N MET A 133 0.65 -8.01 -3.78
CA MET A 133 -0.42 -7.36 -4.55
C MET A 133 -1.60 -8.31 -4.81
N ILE A 134 -1.33 -9.59 -5.08
CA ILE A 134 -2.36 -10.62 -5.23
C ILE A 134 -3.19 -10.78 -3.95
N THR A 135 -2.60 -10.75 -2.76
CA THR A 135 -3.36 -10.90 -1.49
C THR A 135 -4.36 -9.77 -1.24
N ILE A 136 -4.19 -8.61 -1.86
CA ILE A 136 -5.12 -7.48 -1.76
C ILE A 136 -6.47 -7.82 -2.38
N VAL A 137 -6.47 -8.72 -3.35
CA VAL A 137 -7.66 -9.19 -4.05
C VAL A 137 -8.66 -9.77 -3.07
N GLU A 138 -8.23 -10.47 -2.03
CA GLU A 138 -9.13 -11.00 -1.02
C GLU A 138 -9.96 -9.88 -0.39
N LYS A 139 -9.30 -8.81 0.06
CA LYS A 139 -9.97 -7.63 0.63
C LYS A 139 -10.81 -6.89 -0.41
N PHE A 140 -10.35 -6.84 -1.65
CA PHE A 140 -11.09 -6.22 -2.75
C PHE A 140 -12.38 -7.00 -3.06
N VAL A 141 -12.32 -8.33 -3.19
CA VAL A 141 -13.47 -9.20 -3.42
C VAL A 141 -14.45 -9.13 -2.25
N ALA A 142 -13.95 -9.15 -1.01
CA ALA A 142 -14.79 -8.94 0.18
C ALA A 142 -15.54 -7.60 0.10
N ALA A 143 -14.82 -6.50 -0.15
CA ALA A 143 -15.44 -5.18 -0.27
C ALA A 143 -16.40 -5.06 -1.45
N GLN A 144 -16.14 -5.74 -2.57
CA GLN A 144 -17.06 -5.78 -3.70
C GLN A 144 -18.36 -6.52 -3.39
N ILE A 145 -18.32 -7.51 -2.50
CA ILE A 145 -19.49 -8.26 -2.05
C ILE A 145 -20.27 -7.44 -1.02
N GLU A 146 -19.58 -6.86 -0.03
CA GLU A 146 -20.20 -6.12 1.08
C GLU A 146 -20.70 -4.72 0.70
N LYS A 147 -19.90 -3.98 -0.08
CA LYS A 147 -20.11 -2.53 -0.34
C LYS A 147 -20.39 -2.23 -1.82
N GLY A 148 -20.30 -3.24 -2.68
CA GLY A 148 -20.50 -3.12 -4.13
C GLY A 148 -19.26 -2.61 -4.89
N ASN A 149 -19.33 -2.68 -6.23
CA ASN A 149 -18.18 -2.39 -7.10
C ASN A 149 -17.68 -0.95 -7.00
N LYS A 150 -18.59 0.03 -6.97
CA LYS A 150 -18.21 1.45 -6.91
C LYS A 150 -17.42 1.73 -5.63
N ALA A 151 -17.92 1.27 -4.49
CA ALA A 151 -17.22 1.43 -3.23
C ALA A 151 -15.87 0.71 -3.24
N ALA A 152 -15.82 -0.57 -3.66
CA ALA A 152 -14.56 -1.31 -3.72
C ALA A 152 -13.50 -0.66 -4.63
N MET A 153 -13.92 -0.08 -5.76
CA MET A 153 -13.02 0.64 -6.66
C MET A 153 -12.49 1.92 -6.00
N ILE A 154 -13.34 2.68 -5.29
CA ILE A 154 -12.91 3.84 -4.51
C ILE A 154 -11.89 3.42 -3.46
N LEU A 155 -12.16 2.36 -2.68
CA LEU A 155 -11.23 1.85 -1.67
C LEU A 155 -9.88 1.43 -2.30
N ALA A 156 -9.90 0.83 -3.50
CA ALA A 156 -8.69 0.43 -4.22
C ALA A 156 -7.87 1.64 -4.70
N ILE A 157 -8.53 2.67 -5.24
CA ILE A 157 -7.90 3.92 -5.65
C ILE A 157 -7.31 4.64 -4.43
N GLU A 158 -8.08 4.78 -3.36
CA GLU A 158 -7.64 5.38 -2.10
C GLU A 158 -6.42 4.64 -1.51
N THR A 159 -6.43 3.30 -1.57
CA THR A 159 -5.30 2.46 -1.16
C THR A 159 -4.08 2.71 -2.04
N LEU A 160 -4.25 2.77 -3.37
CA LEU A 160 -3.17 3.06 -4.32
C LEU A 160 -2.56 4.43 -4.04
N VAL A 161 -3.39 5.47 -3.89
CA VAL A 161 -2.95 6.84 -3.62
C VAL A 161 -2.12 6.91 -2.33
N ILE A 162 -2.64 6.37 -1.22
CA ILE A 162 -1.90 6.36 0.04
C ILE A 162 -0.57 5.59 -0.10
N SER A 163 -0.57 4.47 -0.82
CA SER A 163 0.65 3.68 -1.03
C SER A 163 1.70 4.40 -1.88
N LEU A 164 1.27 5.22 -2.83
CA LEU A 164 2.16 6.09 -3.61
C LEU A 164 2.80 7.15 -2.72
N PHE A 165 2.02 7.82 -1.86
CA PHE A 165 2.57 8.76 -0.88
C PHE A 165 3.54 8.06 0.08
N GLY A 166 3.19 6.86 0.55
CA GLY A 166 4.09 6.02 1.34
C GLY A 166 5.40 5.72 0.61
N TYR A 167 5.34 5.35 -0.67
CA TYR A 167 6.51 5.05 -1.49
C TYR A 167 7.41 6.27 -1.63
N TYR A 168 6.86 7.45 -1.95
CA TYR A 168 7.65 8.66 -2.09
C TYR A 168 8.26 9.11 -0.77
N LEU A 169 7.53 8.97 0.34
CA LEU A 169 8.06 9.27 1.68
C LEU A 169 9.22 8.31 2.04
N ALA A 170 9.03 7.02 1.83
CA ALA A 170 10.03 5.99 2.12
C ALA A 170 11.26 6.06 1.19
N SER A 171 11.08 6.53 -0.04
CA SER A 171 12.16 6.69 -1.02
C SER A 171 12.89 8.04 -0.90
N TRP A 172 12.49 8.90 0.04
CA TRP A 172 13.04 10.25 0.14
C TRP A 172 14.47 10.24 0.73
N PRO A 173 15.52 10.65 -0.02
CA PRO A 173 16.89 10.49 0.44
C PRO A 173 17.21 11.23 1.75
N LEU A 174 16.59 12.39 1.97
CA LEU A 174 16.79 13.16 3.21
C LEU A 174 16.26 12.42 4.43
N LEU A 175 15.09 11.78 4.29
CA LEU A 175 14.48 10.99 5.35
C LEU A 175 15.32 9.76 5.66
N ILE A 176 15.79 9.04 4.64
CA ILE A 176 16.68 7.88 4.80
C ILE A 176 17.97 8.30 5.52
N LYS A 177 18.64 9.37 5.06
CA LYS A 177 19.85 9.89 5.70
C LYS A 177 19.61 10.29 7.16
N GLY A 178 18.48 10.94 7.45
CA GLY A 178 18.09 11.31 8.81
C GLY A 178 17.90 10.11 9.72
N ILE A 179 17.23 9.05 9.25
CA ILE A 179 17.04 7.80 10.01
C ILE A 179 18.37 7.07 10.22
N VAL A 180 19.22 7.04 9.19
CA VAL A 180 20.53 6.36 9.26
C VAL A 180 21.47 7.08 10.24
N ALA A 181 21.38 8.41 10.32
CA ALA A 181 22.13 9.20 11.29
C ALA A 181 21.52 9.09 12.70
N PHE A 182 20.19 9.13 12.82
CA PHE A 182 19.46 9.23 14.08
C PHE A 182 18.27 8.25 14.13
N PRO A 183 18.51 6.95 14.40
CA PRO A 183 17.46 5.93 14.38
C PRO A 183 16.36 6.15 15.43
N TRP A 184 16.68 6.83 16.52
CA TRP A 184 15.73 7.16 17.59
C TRP A 184 14.61 8.12 17.14
N LEU A 185 14.74 8.80 16.00
CA LEU A 185 13.68 9.64 15.42
C LEU A 185 12.36 8.87 15.23
N ILE A 186 12.43 7.56 15.05
CA ILE A 186 11.27 6.70 14.87
C ILE A 186 10.39 6.69 16.13
N LEU A 187 10.98 6.88 17.31
CA LEU A 187 10.21 6.93 18.56
C LEU A 187 9.22 8.11 18.58
N ILE A 188 9.47 9.17 17.80
CA ILE A 188 8.56 10.32 17.64
C ILE A 188 7.23 9.89 16.99
N THR A 189 7.21 8.77 16.24
CA THR A 189 5.96 8.25 15.67
C THR A 189 4.95 7.83 16.74
N ILE A 190 5.40 7.43 17.93
CA ILE A 190 4.52 7.02 19.04
C ILE A 190 3.67 8.20 19.56
N PRO A 191 4.24 9.33 20.03
CA PRO A 191 3.44 10.46 20.49
C PRO A 191 2.60 11.06 19.36
N ILE A 192 3.09 11.05 18.10
CA ILE A 192 2.28 11.48 16.95
C ILE A 192 1.04 10.58 16.82
N ASN A 193 1.19 9.26 16.86
CA ASN A 193 0.06 8.33 16.76
C ASN A 193 -0.90 8.46 17.96
N ILE A 194 -0.40 8.72 19.17
CA ILE A 194 -1.24 9.00 20.34
C ILE A 194 -2.06 10.27 20.11
N PHE A 195 -1.44 11.34 19.60
CA PHE A 195 -2.13 12.59 19.29
C PHE A 195 -3.18 12.41 18.18
N LEU A 196 -2.83 11.68 17.11
CA LEU A 196 -3.79 11.31 16.06
C LEU A 196 -4.94 10.46 16.60
N GLY A 197 -4.67 9.56 17.55
CA GLY A 197 -5.71 8.75 18.20
C GLY A 197 -6.71 9.55 19.02
N LYS A 198 -6.31 10.72 19.52
CA LYS A 198 -7.15 11.68 20.26
C LYS A 198 -7.73 12.80 19.38
N TRP A 199 -7.58 12.69 18.06
CA TRP A 199 -8.05 13.70 17.14
C TRP A 199 -9.57 13.61 16.98
N ASP A 200 -10.29 14.44 17.75
CA ASP A 200 -11.76 14.59 17.70
C ASP A 200 -12.25 15.59 16.62
N GLY A 201 -11.34 16.24 15.89
CA GLY A 201 -11.69 17.21 14.86
C GLY A 201 -12.37 16.56 13.64
N LEU A 202 -13.28 17.30 13.00
CA LEU A 202 -13.87 16.91 11.71
C LEU A 202 -12.77 16.61 10.69
N ARG A 203 -12.95 15.52 9.92
CA ARG A 203 -12.03 15.17 8.84
C ARG A 203 -12.07 16.24 7.75
N LEU A 204 -10.98 16.47 7.01
CA LEU A 204 -10.97 17.41 5.89
C LEU A 204 -12.08 17.11 4.87
N ASN A 205 -12.33 15.84 4.59
CA ASN A 205 -13.45 15.43 3.73
C ASN A 205 -14.83 15.77 4.31
N GLU A 206 -14.98 15.81 5.63
CA GLU A 206 -16.23 16.20 6.29
C GLU A 206 -16.43 17.71 6.24
N TYR A 207 -15.35 18.50 6.34
CA TYR A 207 -15.42 19.95 6.10
C TYR A 207 -15.93 20.28 4.69
N ILE A 208 -15.49 19.54 3.67
CA ILE A 208 -15.95 19.73 2.30
C ILE A 208 -17.43 19.31 2.17
N ARG A 209 -17.82 18.18 2.78
CA ARG A 209 -19.19 17.66 2.70
C ARG A 209 -20.21 18.52 3.45
N PHE A 210 -19.84 19.06 4.60
CA PHE A 210 -20.73 19.87 5.45
C PHE A 210 -20.57 21.37 5.24
N LYS A 211 -19.81 21.79 4.22
CA LYS A 211 -19.58 23.20 3.90
C LYS A 211 -20.88 23.98 3.71
N GLU A 212 -21.90 23.37 3.09
CA GLU A 212 -23.20 24.01 2.86
C GLU A 212 -24.04 24.12 4.14
N VAL A 213 -24.00 23.10 5.01
CA VAL A 213 -24.71 23.12 6.29
C VAL A 213 -24.10 24.14 7.25
N LEU A 214 -22.76 24.21 7.31
CA LEU A 214 -22.03 25.21 8.10
C LEU A 214 -22.24 26.64 7.59
N LYS A 215 -22.50 26.82 6.29
CA LYS A 215 -22.78 28.13 5.69
C LYS A 215 -24.18 28.65 6.07
N ASN A 216 -25.15 27.77 6.31
CA ASN A 216 -26.52 28.12 6.69
C ASN A 216 -26.73 28.28 8.22
N LEU A 217 -25.69 28.02 9.01
CA LEU A 217 -25.67 28.19 10.48
C LEU A 217 -25.14 29.56 10.92
N LYS A 218 -24.85 30.47 9.97
CA LYS A 218 -24.46 31.86 10.21
C LYS A 218 -25.59 32.83 9.93
#